data_AF-A0A259FXL6-F1
#
_entry.id   AF-A0A259FXL6-F1
#
_cell.length_a   1.000
_cell.length_b   1.000
_cell.length_c   1.000
_cell.angle_alpha   90.00
_cell.angle_beta   90.00
_cell.angle_gamma   90.00
#
_symmetry.space_group_name_H-M   'P 1'
#
loop_
_entity.id
_entity.type
_entity.pdbx_description
1 polymer ?
#
loop_
_entity_poly.entity_id
_entity_poly.type
_entity_poly.pdbx_seq_one_letter_code
_entity_poly.pdbx_strand_id
1 'polypeptide(L)' 'WPAFRGGDYALFTLQRRYAACNQMVRLAPLEIGGEEYNNLEYYHSYLSNGLPLKASVFRK' A
#
# COMPACT_ATOMS: atom_id res chain seq x y z
N TRP A 1 6.00 4.59 -1.90
CA TRP A 1 4.94 4.10 -2.79
C TRP A 1 4.65 5.17 -3.84
N PRO A 2 4.21 4.81 -5.07
CA PRO A 2 3.92 3.46 -5.55
C PRO A 2 5.19 2.58 -5.69
N ALA A 3 5.03 1.28 -5.96
CA ALA A 3 6.13 0.34 -6.17
C ALA A 3 5.79 -0.66 -7.29
N PHE A 4 6.73 -0.99 -8.16
CA PHE A 4 6.59 -2.07 -9.13
C PHE A 4 6.76 -3.40 -8.40
N ARG A 5 5.77 -4.29 -8.50
CA ARG A 5 5.84 -5.64 -7.92
C ARG A 5 6.26 -6.65 -8.98
N GLY A 6 7.36 -7.35 -8.71
CA GLY A 6 7.90 -8.37 -9.61
C GLY A 6 6.94 -9.55 -9.82
N GLY A 7 6.26 -10.00 -8.76
CA GLY A 7 5.27 -11.09 -8.87
C GLY A 7 4.03 -10.75 -9.70
N ASP A 8 3.61 -9.48 -9.72
CA ASP A 8 2.39 -9.04 -10.43
C ASP A 8 2.70 -8.38 -11.79
N TYR A 9 3.98 -8.09 -12.07
CA TYR A 9 4.44 -7.32 -13.23
C TYR A 9 3.70 -5.97 -13.42
N ALA A 10 3.29 -5.34 -12.32
CA ALA A 10 2.49 -4.13 -12.33
C ALA A 10 2.91 -3.11 -11.26
N LEU A 11 2.58 -1.84 -11.49
CA LEU A 11 2.73 -0.77 -10.50
C LEU A 11 1.61 -0.87 -9.46
N PHE A 12 1.97 -1.06 -8.20
CA PHE A 12 1.04 -1.09 -7.08
C PHE A 12 1.04 0.24 -6.32
N THR A 13 -0.16 0.73 -6.03
CA THR A 13 -0.40 1.79 -5.04
C THR A 13 -0.42 1.21 -3.63
N LEU A 14 -0.26 2.06 -2.62
CA LEU A 14 -0.33 1.65 -1.22
C LEU A 14 -1.72 1.11 -0.85
N GLN A 15 -2.78 1.75 -1.35
CA GLN A 15 -4.17 1.30 -1.21
C GLN A 15 -4.40 -0.13 -1.75
N ARG A 16 -3.91 -0.44 -2.97
CA ARG A 16 -3.98 -1.81 -3.52
C ARG A 16 -3.22 -2.81 -2.66
N ARG A 17 -2.11 -2.38 -2.04
CA ARG A 17 -1.36 -3.22 -1.12
C ARG A 17 -2.16 -3.53 0.15
N TYR A 18 -2.90 -2.57 0.70
CA TYR A 18 -3.77 -2.83 1.85
C TYR A 18 -4.87 -3.84 1.53
N ALA A 19 -5.54 -3.69 0.39
CA ALA A 19 -6.54 -4.66 -0.06
C ALA A 19 -5.96 -6.09 -0.17
N ALA A 20 -4.78 -6.24 -0.75
CA ALA A 20 -4.10 -7.54 -0.84
C ALA A 20 -3.72 -8.09 0.55
N CYS A 21 -3.22 -7.24 1.46
CA CYS A 21 -2.91 -7.64 2.83
C CYS A 21 -4.14 -8.14 3.59
N ASN A 22 -5.29 -7.47 3.45
CA ASN A 22 -6.56 -7.91 4.05
C ASN A 22 -6.96 -9.29 3.52
N GLN A 23 -6.86 -9.51 2.21
CA GLN A 23 -7.15 -10.83 1.61
C GLN A 23 -6.25 -11.94 2.16
N MET A 24 -4.96 -11.67 2.38
CA MET A 24 -4.02 -12.67 2.93
C MET A 24 -4.39 -13.10 4.35
N VAL A 25 -4.98 -12.22 5.14
CA VAL A 25 -5.48 -12.54 6.49
C VAL A 25 -6.95 -12.96 6.49
N ARG A 26 -7.52 -13.29 5.32
CA ARG A 26 -8.91 -13.73 5.12
C ARG A 26 -9.96 -12.69 5.55
N LEU A 27 -9.59 -11.41 5.50
CA LEU A 27 -10.51 -10.28 5.65
C LEU A 27 -10.95 -9.80 4.26
N ALA A 28 -12.23 -9.45 4.11
CA ALA A 28 -12.69 -8.77 2.91
C ALA A 28 -11.98 -7.41 2.75
N PRO A 29 -11.49 -7.04 1.56
CA PRO A 29 -10.95 -5.71 1.32
C PRO A 29 -11.96 -4.63 1.71
N LEU A 30 -11.46 -3.56 2.35
CA LEU A 30 -12.21 -2.32 2.50
C LEU A 30 -12.20 -1.53 1.18
N GLU A 31 -13.02 -0.49 1.11
CA GLU A 31 -13.14 0.35 -0.07
C GLU A 31 -11.83 1.09 -0.38
N ILE A 32 -11.37 1.01 -1.62
CA ILE A 32 -10.16 1.73 -2.06
C ILE A 32 -10.44 3.23 -2.07
N GLY A 33 -9.61 4.01 -1.39
CA GLY A 33 -9.86 5.44 -1.21
C GLY A 33 -10.99 5.75 -0.21
N GLY A 34 -11.54 4.73 0.46
CA GLY A 34 -12.45 4.90 1.59
C GLY A 34 -11.74 5.45 2.84
N GLU A 35 -12.52 5.88 3.81
CA GLU A 35 -12.01 6.55 5.02
C GLU A 35 -11.01 5.69 5.78
N GLU A 36 -11.29 4.40 5.97
CA GLU A 36 -10.46 3.49 6.75
C GLU A 36 -9.06 3.33 6.14
N TYR A 37 -8.96 3.14 4.82
CA TYR A 37 -7.66 3.03 4.17
C TYR A 37 -6.95 4.38 4.05
N ASN A 38 -7.67 5.49 3.89
CA ASN A 38 -7.06 6.82 3.91
C ASN A 38 -6.43 7.12 5.27
N ASN A 39 -7.13 6.80 6.36
CA ASN A 39 -6.62 6.95 7.72
C ASN A 39 -5.41 6.03 7.96
N LEU A 40 -5.44 4.79 7.46
CA LEU A 40 -4.30 3.86 7.54
C LEU A 40 -3.09 4.35 6.71
N GLU A 41 -3.33 4.90 5.52
CA GLU A 41 -2.30 5.53 4.69
C GLU A 41 -1.64 6.72 5.38
N TYR A 42 -2.44 7.59 6.01
CA TYR A 42 -1.93 8.68 6.82
C TYR A 42 -1.04 8.16 7.96
N TYR A 43 -1.52 7.19 8.73
CA TYR A 43 -0.78 6.62 9.86
C TYR A 43 0.56 6.00 9.42
N HIS A 44 0.58 5.14 8.40
CA HIS A 44 1.83 4.54 7.91
C HIS A 44 2.78 5.55 7.27
N SER A 45 2.24 6.60 6.64
CA SER A 45 3.06 7.71 6.13
C SER A 45 3.72 8.47 7.28
N TYR A 46 2.97 8.73 8.36
CA TYR A 46 3.50 9.36 9.56
C TYR A 46 4.61 8.53 10.22
N LEU A 47 4.46 7.20 10.32
CA LEU A 47 5.51 6.31 10.82
C LEU A 47 6.81 6.37 9.99
N SER A 48 6.72 6.79 8.73
CA SER A 48 7.85 6.86 7.80
C SER A 48 8.56 8.22 7.80
N ASN A 49 8.19 9.13 8.70
CA ASN A 49 8.82 10.45 8.81
C ASN A 49 10.33 10.35 9.03
N GLY A 50 11.09 11.18 8.31
CA GLY A 50 12.56 11.16 8.32
C GLY A 50 13.20 10.21 7.31
N LEU A 51 12.43 9.32 6.67
CA LEU A 51 12.92 8.49 5.58
C LEU A 51 12.84 9.24 4.24
N PRO A 52 13.85 9.12 3.35
CA PRO A 52 13.79 9.72 2.03
C PRO A 52 12.72 9.03 1.17
N LEU A 53 11.96 9.83 0.41
CA LEU A 53 10.94 9.31 -0.50
C LEU A 53 11.58 8.48 -1.60
N LYS A 54 11.20 7.19 -1.67
CA LYS A 54 11.54 6.29 -2.77
C LYS A 54 10.24 5.80 -3.43
N ALA A 55 9.85 6.46 -4.51
CA ALA A 55 8.68 6.12 -5.31
C ALA A 55 9.08 5.32 -6.56
N SER A 56 8.13 4.53 -7.07
CA SER A 56 8.28 3.73 -8.30
C SER A 56 9.46 2.76 -8.29
N VAL A 57 9.83 2.28 -7.10
CA VAL A 57 10.91 1.30 -6.94
C VAL A 57 10.45 -0.11 -7.27
N PHE A 58 11.35 -0.94 -7.78
CA PHE A 58 11.11 -2.37 -7.95
C PHE A 58 11.18 -3.11 -6.60
N ARG A 59 10.21 -3.99 -6.34
CA ARG A 59 10.13 -4.89 -5.19
C ARG A 59 9.62 -6.25 -5.66
N LYS A 60 10.09 -7.34 -5.05
CA LYS A 60 9.69 -8.71 -5.41
C LYS A 60 8.19 -8.93 -5.17
#